data_AF-A0A917PUI5-F1
#
_entry.id   AF-A0A917PUI5-F1
#
_cell.length_a   1.000
_cell.length_b   1.000
_cell.length_c   1.000
_cell.angle_alpha   90.00
_cell.angle_beta   90.00
_cell.angle_gamma   90.00
#
_symmetry.space_group_name_H-M   'P 1'
#
loop_
_entity.id
_entity.type
_entity.pdbx_description
1 polymer ?
#
loop_
_entity_poly.entity_id
_entity_poly.type
_entity_poly.pdbx_seq_one_letter_code
_entity_poly.pdbx_strand_id
1 'polypeptide(L)'
;MRPQEARKILLVDDSVASGKSLQAAVEQLKAVYSGEIVTLAAFVLNESKSLVDIYLDIVPQPRLFEWNIMHHSCLEHACFDIDGVLCVDPTMQENDDGPKYIEFMQRTLPMVIPSVRIKHLVTSRLEKYRAETEEWLSRHGVQYEHLHMLDLPSAAERRRLNMHGKFKASVYQSDPQTVLFVESEPHQALEIMRISNKPVYCTGNNEMYVPGMNLSTLQVKVEKKASSFRRKLRSFIRRNLDRLHPRPTI
;
A
#
# COMPACT_ATOMS: atom_id res chain seq x y z
N MET A 1 -32.52 -19.88 3.26
CA MET A 1 -32.01 -19.70 4.63
C MET A 1 -31.85 -18.22 4.84
N ARG A 2 -32.60 -17.65 5.79
CA ARG A 2 -32.44 -16.23 6.14
C ARG A 2 -31.16 -16.08 6.96
N PRO A 3 -30.44 -14.95 6.90
CA PRO A 3 -29.26 -14.73 7.75
C PRO A 3 -29.52 -14.95 9.25
N GLN A 4 -30.76 -14.69 9.71
CA GLN A 4 -31.16 -14.91 11.10
C GLN A 4 -31.29 -16.39 11.51
N GLU A 5 -31.32 -17.32 10.54
CA GLU A 5 -31.40 -18.77 10.78
C GLU A 5 -30.01 -19.43 10.82
N ALA A 6 -28.95 -18.65 10.69
CA ALA A 6 -27.58 -19.16 10.76
C ALA A 6 -27.33 -19.80 12.14
N ARG A 7 -26.84 -21.05 12.13
CA ARG A 7 -26.38 -21.75 13.34
C ARG A 7 -24.91 -21.49 13.66
N LYS A 8 -24.17 -21.05 12.64
CA LYS A 8 -22.74 -20.74 12.69
C LYS A 8 -22.46 -19.50 11.86
N ILE A 9 -21.71 -18.56 12.43
CA ILE A 9 -21.19 -17.38 11.76
C ILE A 9 -19.68 -17.55 11.59
N LEU A 10 -19.19 -17.27 10.39
CA LEU A 10 -17.76 -17.10 10.12
C LEU A 10 -17.45 -15.60 10.07
N LEU A 11 -16.78 -15.09 11.09
CA LEU A 11 -16.28 -13.72 11.12
C LEU A 11 -14.91 -13.68 10.43
N VAL A 12 -14.79 -12.91 9.35
CA VAL A 12 -13.59 -12.86 8.50
C VAL A 12 -12.93 -11.50 8.61
N ASP A 13 -11.62 -11.49 8.81
CA ASP A 13 -10.76 -10.32 8.77
C ASP A 13 -9.64 -10.49 7.72
N ASP A 14 -9.15 -9.40 7.15
CA ASP A 14 -8.07 -9.45 6.15
C ASP A 14 -6.73 -9.73 6.84
N SER A 15 -6.44 -9.04 7.94
CA SER A 15 -5.21 -9.22 8.69
C SER A 15 -5.36 -8.97 10.18
N VAL A 16 -4.70 -9.81 10.99
CA VAL A 16 -4.67 -9.67 12.44
C VAL A 16 -3.25 -9.39 12.92
N ALA A 17 -3.09 -8.26 13.61
CA ALA A 17 -1.90 -7.92 14.39
C ALA A 17 -2.22 -8.00 15.89
N SER A 18 -2.81 -6.96 16.49
CA SER A 18 -3.17 -6.96 17.91
C SER A 18 -4.43 -7.76 18.23
N GLY A 19 -5.29 -8.02 17.23
CA GLY A 19 -6.59 -8.68 17.40
C GLY A 19 -7.70 -7.83 18.01
N LYS A 20 -7.42 -6.57 18.38
CA LYS A 20 -8.38 -5.70 19.07
C LYS A 20 -9.69 -5.51 18.30
N SER A 21 -9.61 -5.19 17.01
CA SER A 21 -10.80 -4.96 16.17
C SER A 21 -11.63 -6.23 16.01
N LEU A 22 -10.97 -7.37 15.75
CA LEU A 22 -11.64 -8.66 15.65
C LEU A 22 -12.32 -9.05 16.96
N GLN A 23 -11.64 -8.86 18.09
CA GLN A 23 -12.20 -9.16 19.41
C GLN A 23 -13.43 -8.29 19.71
N ALA A 24 -13.37 -6.99 19.43
CA ALA A 24 -14.51 -6.10 19.58
C ALA A 24 -15.70 -6.53 18.69
N ALA A 25 -15.44 -6.96 17.45
CA ALA A 25 -16.48 -7.50 16.56
C ALA A 25 -17.07 -8.81 17.10
N VAL A 26 -16.26 -9.70 17.66
CA VAL A 26 -16.75 -10.93 18.33
C VAL A 26 -17.64 -10.58 19.52
N GLU A 27 -17.26 -9.61 20.34
CA GLU A 27 -18.05 -9.16 21.50
C GLU A 27 -19.41 -8.57 21.06
N GLN A 28 -19.41 -7.72 20.02
CA GLN A 28 -20.65 -7.18 19.45
C GLN A 28 -21.56 -8.27 18.88
N LEU A 29 -20.99 -9.27 18.18
CA LEU A 29 -21.78 -10.39 17.67
C LEU A 29 -22.37 -11.23 18.80
N LYS A 30 -21.59 -11.55 19.84
CA LYS A 30 -22.08 -12.31 21.00
C LYS A 30 -23.25 -11.62 21.73
N ALA A 31 -23.35 -10.29 21.67
CA ALA A 31 -24.45 -9.54 22.26
C ALA A 31 -25.79 -9.75 21.54
N VAL A 32 -25.78 -10.10 20.25
CA VAL A 32 -26.98 -10.23 19.41
C VAL A 32 -27.18 -11.63 18.84
N TYR A 33 -26.18 -12.51 18.99
CA TYR A 33 -26.16 -13.84 18.39
C TYR A 33 -25.61 -14.86 19.40
N SER A 34 -26.42 -15.89 19.66
CA SER A 34 -26.12 -16.96 20.63
C SER A 34 -25.57 -18.24 19.99
N GLY A 35 -25.47 -18.30 18.67
CA GLY A 35 -24.92 -19.46 17.97
C GLY A 35 -23.39 -19.47 17.95
N GLU A 36 -22.80 -20.43 17.23
CA GLU A 36 -21.35 -20.57 17.16
C GLU A 36 -20.73 -19.47 16.28
N ILE A 37 -19.68 -18.82 16.78
CA ILE A 37 -18.88 -17.86 16.03
C ILE A 37 -17.50 -18.48 15.82
N VAL A 38 -17.07 -18.53 14.56
CA VAL A 38 -15.73 -18.96 14.17
C VAL A 38 -15.03 -17.77 13.52
N THR A 39 -13.78 -17.53 13.88
CA THR A 39 -12.96 -16.43 13.36
C THR A 39 -11.95 -16.91 12.32
N LEU A 40 -11.80 -16.13 11.26
CA LEU A 40 -10.81 -16.37 10.20
C LEU A 40 -10.08 -15.09 9.86
N ALA A 41 -8.75 -15.17 9.75
CA ALA A 41 -7.94 -14.09 9.18
C ALA A 41 -7.15 -14.56 7.96
N ALA A 42 -7.08 -13.78 6.89
CA ALA A 42 -6.23 -14.15 5.76
C ALA A 42 -4.75 -14.11 6.16
N PHE A 43 -4.32 -13.05 6.86
CA PHE A 43 -2.94 -12.88 7.30
C PHE A 43 -2.82 -12.64 8.81
N VAL A 44 -1.88 -13.30 9.48
CA VAL A 44 -1.63 -13.10 10.92
C VAL A 44 -0.16 -12.83 11.21
N LEU A 45 0.12 -12.14 12.32
CA LEU A 45 1.45 -12.21 12.94
C LEU A 45 1.64 -13.58 13.60
N ASN A 46 2.90 -13.97 13.82
CA ASN A 46 3.20 -15.28 14.38
C ASN A 46 2.69 -15.43 15.81
N GLU A 47 2.82 -14.35 16.59
CA GLU A 47 2.37 -14.16 17.96
C GLU A 47 0.84 -14.06 18.09
N SER A 48 0.14 -13.78 17.00
CA SER A 48 -1.32 -13.53 17.00
C SER A 48 -2.14 -14.72 16.51
N LYS A 49 -1.51 -15.86 16.23
CA LYS A 49 -2.20 -17.06 15.72
C LYS A 49 -3.29 -17.57 16.66
N SER A 50 -3.07 -17.43 17.97
CA SER A 50 -4.02 -17.87 18.99
C SER A 50 -5.25 -16.95 19.13
N LEU A 51 -5.25 -15.79 18.47
CA LEU A 51 -6.37 -14.85 18.49
C LEU A 51 -7.45 -15.18 17.45
N VAL A 52 -7.20 -16.16 16.57
CA VAL A 52 -8.13 -16.60 15.53
C VAL A 52 -8.25 -18.11 15.53
N ASP A 53 -9.44 -18.62 15.19
CA ASP A 53 -9.65 -20.06 15.01
C ASP A 53 -8.95 -20.57 13.74
N ILE A 54 -8.91 -19.72 12.71
CA ILE A 54 -8.40 -20.04 11.39
C ILE A 54 -7.53 -18.90 10.87
N TYR A 55 -6.39 -19.23 10.29
CA TYR A 55 -5.61 -18.29 9.49
C TYR A 55 -5.07 -18.95 8.22
N LEU A 56 -4.87 -18.16 7.17
CA LEU A 56 -4.38 -18.66 5.88
C LEU A 56 -2.86 -18.52 5.75
N ASP A 57 -2.27 -17.40 6.15
CA ASP A 57 -0.82 -17.24 6.14
C ASP A 57 -0.27 -16.39 7.28
N ILE A 58 1.03 -16.56 7.56
CA ILE A 58 1.75 -15.79 8.57
C ILE A 58 2.64 -14.78 7.83
N VAL A 59 2.46 -13.50 8.12
CA VAL A 59 3.23 -12.41 7.51
C VAL A 59 3.89 -11.62 8.64
N PRO A 60 5.22 -11.76 8.85
CA PRO A 60 5.93 -11.08 9.93
C PRO A 60 6.06 -9.57 9.66
N GLN A 61 6.43 -8.81 10.70
CA GLN A 61 6.80 -7.39 10.55
C GLN A 61 8.20 -7.23 9.92
N PRO A 62 8.47 -6.11 9.24
CA PRO A 62 7.49 -5.10 8.80
C PRO A 62 6.61 -5.65 7.67
N ARG A 63 5.31 -5.32 7.68
CA ARG A 63 4.39 -5.68 6.59
C ARG A 63 3.55 -4.49 6.17
N LEU A 64 3.31 -4.40 4.86
CA LEU A 64 2.42 -3.43 4.24
C LEU A 64 1.48 -4.19 3.31
N PHE A 65 0.23 -3.72 3.23
CA PHE A 65 -0.77 -4.25 2.32
C PHE A 65 -1.20 -3.15 1.36
N GLU A 66 -1.35 -3.48 0.09
CA GLU A 66 -1.75 -2.55 -0.97
C GLU A 66 -3.00 -1.74 -0.57
N TRP A 67 -4.03 -2.42 -0.05
CA TRP A 67 -5.30 -1.80 0.32
C TRP A 67 -5.25 -0.93 1.59
N ASN A 68 -4.13 -0.93 2.33
CA ASN A 68 -4.01 -0.21 3.60
C ASN A 68 -2.76 0.68 3.68
N ILE A 69 -1.90 0.68 2.66
CA ILE A 69 -0.63 1.43 2.71
C ILE A 69 -0.86 2.93 2.92
N MET A 70 -1.95 3.47 2.35
CA MET A 70 -2.33 4.89 2.42
C MET A 70 -2.83 5.34 3.81
N HIS A 71 -3.01 4.39 4.74
CA HIS A 71 -3.45 4.65 6.10
C HIS A 71 -2.41 4.21 7.14
N HIS A 72 -1.27 3.70 6.69
CA HIS A 72 -0.28 3.12 7.58
C HIS A 72 0.59 4.20 8.23
N SER A 73 0.85 4.11 9.54
CA SER A 73 1.63 5.11 10.27
C SER A 73 3.06 5.30 9.75
N CYS A 74 3.61 4.32 9.03
CA CYS A 74 4.94 4.47 8.41
C CYS A 74 5.02 5.60 7.39
N LEU A 75 3.88 6.11 6.89
CA LEU A 75 3.87 7.23 5.95
C LEU A 75 4.40 8.53 6.58
N GLU A 76 4.33 8.67 7.91
CA GLU A 76 4.98 9.76 8.67
C GLU A 76 6.51 9.75 8.55
N HIS A 77 7.05 8.67 7.96
CA HIS A 77 8.45 8.45 7.66
C HIS A 77 8.64 8.07 6.19
N ALA A 78 7.74 8.45 5.29
CA ALA A 78 7.82 8.11 3.87
C ALA A 78 8.01 9.35 2.97
N CYS A 79 8.57 9.08 1.79
CA CYS A 79 8.65 10.00 0.67
C CYS A 79 7.63 9.58 -0.40
N PHE A 80 6.89 10.53 -0.99
CA PHE A 80 5.88 10.28 -2.00
C PHE A 80 6.16 11.13 -3.24
N ASP A 81 6.06 10.55 -4.43
CA ASP A 81 5.76 11.36 -5.61
C ASP A 81 4.31 11.88 -5.56
N ILE A 82 3.99 12.85 -6.41
CA ILE A 82 2.65 13.43 -6.54
C ILE A 82 1.95 12.84 -7.77
N ASP A 83 2.57 12.95 -8.94
CA ASP A 83 2.00 12.52 -10.22
C ASP A 83 2.11 10.98 -10.33
N GLY A 84 1.00 10.32 -10.67
CA GLY A 84 0.90 8.86 -10.67
C GLY A 84 0.78 8.21 -9.27
N VAL A 85 0.84 8.99 -8.18
CA VAL A 85 0.68 8.50 -6.79
C VAL A 85 -0.52 9.15 -6.09
N LEU A 86 -0.52 10.48 -5.93
CA LEU A 86 -1.61 11.22 -5.28
C LEU A 86 -2.68 11.67 -6.27
N CYS A 87 -2.28 11.91 -7.52
CA CYS A 87 -3.14 12.26 -8.64
C CYS A 87 -2.67 11.55 -9.91
N VAL A 88 -3.50 11.56 -10.95
CA VAL A 88 -3.11 10.99 -12.25
C VAL A 88 -1.94 11.74 -12.87
N ASP A 89 -1.15 11.07 -13.72
CA ASP A 89 -0.09 11.73 -14.49
C ASP A 89 -0.65 12.69 -15.54
N PRO A 90 0.05 13.80 -15.84
CA PRO A 90 -0.28 14.65 -16.98
C PRO A 90 -0.07 13.88 -18.29
N THR A 91 -0.97 14.07 -19.25
CA THR A 91 -0.72 13.63 -20.62
C THR A 91 0.45 14.38 -21.25
N MET A 92 0.99 13.84 -22.35
CA MET A 92 2.04 14.52 -23.12
C MET A 92 1.61 15.89 -23.62
N GLN A 93 0.33 16.08 -23.92
CA GLN A 93 -0.23 17.36 -24.39
C GLN A 93 -0.43 18.37 -23.25
N GLU A 94 -0.72 17.89 -22.03
CA GLU A 94 -0.86 18.73 -20.84
C GLU A 94 0.50 19.14 -20.26
N ASN A 95 1.54 18.31 -20.42
CA ASN A 95 2.91 18.59 -19.98
C ASN A 95 3.65 19.57 -20.93
N ASP A 96 2.99 20.69 -21.24
CA ASP A 96 3.44 21.73 -22.18
C ASP A 96 4.41 22.74 -21.56
N ASP A 97 4.67 22.64 -20.25
CA ASP A 97 5.45 23.62 -19.49
C ASP A 97 4.86 25.04 -19.54
N GLY A 98 3.53 25.12 -19.68
CA GLY A 98 2.78 26.34 -19.93
C GLY A 98 1.34 26.28 -19.41
N PRO A 99 0.39 26.96 -20.10
CA PRO A 99 -0.98 27.10 -19.62
C PRO A 99 -1.74 25.77 -19.45
N LYS A 100 -1.49 24.77 -20.30
CA LYS A 100 -2.20 23.48 -20.17
C LYS A 100 -1.74 22.73 -18.93
N TYR A 101 -0.45 22.85 -18.59
CA TYR A 101 0.07 22.24 -17.38
C TYR A 101 -0.52 22.85 -16.11
N ILE A 102 -0.70 24.18 -16.10
CA ILE A 102 -1.38 24.88 -15.01
C ILE A 102 -2.84 24.42 -14.90
N GLU A 103 -3.56 24.34 -16.03
CA GLU A 103 -4.93 23.85 -16.06
C GLU A 103 -5.03 22.41 -15.53
N PHE A 104 -4.10 21.54 -15.93
CA PHE A 104 -3.99 20.18 -15.43
C PHE A 104 -3.83 20.17 -13.90
N MET A 105 -2.88 20.91 -13.33
CA MET A 105 -2.68 20.94 -11.87
C MET A 105 -3.91 21.47 -11.13
N GLN A 106 -4.65 22.41 -11.72
CA GLN A 106 -5.87 22.95 -11.11
C GLN A 106 -7.05 21.97 -11.14
N ARG A 107 -7.10 21.06 -12.13
CA ARG A 107 -8.25 20.19 -12.41
C ARG A 107 -8.01 18.70 -12.14
N THR A 108 -6.75 18.27 -12.00
CA THR A 108 -6.40 16.86 -11.84
C THR A 108 -7.11 16.27 -10.64
N LEU A 109 -7.69 15.10 -10.82
CA LEU A 109 -8.44 14.41 -9.77
C LEU A 109 -7.48 13.64 -8.85
N PRO A 110 -7.78 13.60 -7.54
CA PRO A 110 -7.02 12.76 -6.63
C PRO A 110 -7.26 11.29 -6.96
N MET A 111 -6.27 10.45 -6.69
CA MET A 111 -6.44 9.01 -6.63
C MET A 111 -6.82 8.60 -5.21
N VAL A 112 -5.85 8.18 -4.40
CA VAL A 112 -6.06 7.89 -2.98
C VAL A 112 -5.26 8.91 -2.16
N ILE A 113 -5.94 9.66 -1.30
CA ILE A 113 -5.29 10.61 -0.39
C ILE A 113 -4.93 9.90 0.91
N PRO A 114 -3.66 9.93 1.35
CA PRO A 114 -3.27 9.37 2.64
C PRO A 114 -4.06 9.97 3.80
N SER A 115 -4.50 9.12 4.73
CA SER A 115 -5.21 9.58 5.94
C SER A 115 -4.27 10.00 7.07
N VAL A 116 -2.96 9.97 6.81
CA VAL A 116 -1.89 10.30 7.75
C VAL A 116 -0.93 11.27 7.08
N ARG A 117 -0.25 12.09 7.88
CA ARG A 117 0.71 13.07 7.37
C ARG A 117 1.92 12.37 6.75
N ILE A 118 2.26 12.76 5.54
CA ILE A 118 3.44 12.27 4.81
C ILE A 118 4.67 13.07 5.23
N LYS A 119 5.83 12.45 5.38
CA LYS A 119 7.05 13.21 5.71
C LYS A 119 7.48 14.13 4.56
N HIS A 120 7.70 13.56 3.39
CA HIS A 120 8.17 14.32 2.23
C HIS A 120 7.33 14.04 1.00
N LEU A 121 6.86 15.10 0.36
CA LEU A 121 6.49 15.06 -1.05
C LEU A 121 7.74 15.39 -1.86
N VAL A 122 8.07 14.56 -2.83
CA VAL A 122 9.26 14.69 -3.68
C VAL A 122 8.85 14.52 -5.13
N THR A 123 8.61 15.65 -5.80
CA THR A 123 8.00 15.67 -7.13
C THR A 123 8.93 16.20 -8.20
N SER A 124 8.67 15.78 -9.43
CA SER A 124 9.32 16.30 -10.63
C SER A 124 8.68 17.56 -11.21
N ARG A 125 7.62 18.08 -10.56
CA ARG A 125 7.10 19.42 -10.85
C ARG A 125 8.19 20.46 -10.62
N LEU A 126 8.19 21.51 -11.42
CA LEU A 126 9.16 22.60 -11.32
C LEU A 126 8.76 23.60 -10.24
N GLU A 127 9.73 24.21 -9.55
CA GLU A 127 9.52 25.22 -8.49
C GLU A 127 8.63 26.39 -8.93
N LYS A 128 8.68 26.78 -10.22
CA LYS A 128 7.80 27.83 -10.76
C LYS A 128 6.30 27.50 -10.66
N TYR A 129 5.95 26.24 -10.39
CA TYR A 129 4.57 25.75 -10.21
C TYR A 129 4.22 25.42 -8.75
N ARG A 130 5.01 25.91 -7.79
CA ARG A 130 4.81 25.62 -6.37
C ARG A 130 3.44 26.09 -5.89
N ALA A 131 3.03 27.30 -6.26
CA ALA A 131 1.74 27.87 -5.82
C ALA A 131 0.56 26.99 -6.25
N GLU A 132 0.53 26.56 -7.52
CA GLU A 132 -0.52 25.69 -8.07
C GLU A 132 -0.48 24.30 -7.43
N THR A 133 0.72 23.78 -7.13
CA THR A 133 0.90 22.49 -6.48
C THR A 133 0.39 22.52 -5.04
N GLU A 134 0.77 23.53 -4.26
CA GLU A 134 0.35 23.69 -2.86
C GLU A 134 -1.16 23.98 -2.75
N GLU A 135 -1.73 24.74 -3.68
CA GLU A 135 -3.18 24.95 -3.75
C GLU A 135 -3.93 23.63 -3.96
N TRP A 136 -3.47 22.79 -4.90
CA TRP A 136 -4.08 21.49 -5.15
C TRP A 136 -3.97 20.56 -3.92
N LEU A 137 -2.80 20.51 -3.28
CA LEU A 137 -2.55 19.70 -2.08
C LEU A 137 -3.48 20.13 -0.93
N SER A 138 -3.61 21.44 -0.70
CA SER A 138 -4.47 22.00 0.33
C SER A 138 -5.95 21.69 0.06
N ARG A 139 -6.41 21.88 -1.17
CA ARG A 139 -7.80 21.65 -1.58
C ARG A 139 -8.24 20.20 -1.35
N HIS A 140 -7.33 19.24 -1.51
CA HIS A 140 -7.60 17.81 -1.33
C HIS A 140 -7.22 17.28 0.05
N GLY A 141 -6.79 18.15 0.97
CA GLY A 141 -6.48 17.77 2.35
C GLY A 141 -5.22 16.90 2.49
N VAL A 142 -4.28 16.98 1.54
CA VAL A 142 -3.00 16.26 1.65
C VAL A 142 -2.17 16.89 2.76
N GLN A 143 -1.87 16.11 3.78
CA GLN A 143 -1.01 16.53 4.89
C GLN A 143 0.43 16.09 4.64
N TYR A 144 1.36 17.03 4.68
CA TYR A 144 2.79 16.74 4.51
C TYR A 144 3.66 17.65 5.39
N GLU A 145 4.91 17.25 5.66
CA GLU A 145 5.88 18.08 6.40
C GLU A 145 6.74 18.93 5.46
N HIS A 146 7.23 18.34 4.36
CA HIS A 146 8.06 19.05 3.38
C HIS A 146 7.65 18.76 1.94
N LEU A 147 7.71 19.78 1.08
CA LEU A 147 7.51 19.68 -0.36
C LEU A 147 8.81 20.04 -1.11
N HIS A 148 9.41 19.04 -1.74
CA HIS A 148 10.62 19.14 -2.55
C HIS A 148 10.25 19.10 -4.03
N MET A 149 10.62 20.16 -4.76
CA MET A 149 10.35 20.30 -6.19
C MET A 149 11.67 20.56 -6.94
N LEU A 150 11.65 20.36 -8.26
CA LEU A 150 12.83 20.60 -9.09
C LEU A 150 13.01 22.09 -9.39
N ASP A 151 14.12 22.65 -8.95
CA ASP A 151 14.52 24.02 -9.32
C ASP A 151 15.31 24.02 -10.63
N LEU A 152 14.59 23.87 -11.74
CA LEU A 152 15.14 23.91 -13.10
C LEU A 152 14.32 24.90 -13.95
N PRO A 153 14.94 25.55 -14.95
CA PRO A 153 14.28 26.63 -15.71
C PRO A 153 13.13 26.15 -16.61
N SER A 154 13.14 24.89 -17.04
CA SER A 154 12.12 24.36 -17.96
C SER A 154 11.99 22.84 -17.93
N ALA A 155 10.86 22.35 -18.44
CA ALA A 155 10.62 20.92 -18.63
C ALA A 155 11.60 20.32 -19.67
N ALA A 156 12.05 21.11 -20.64
CA ALA A 156 13.06 20.70 -21.60
C ALA A 156 14.41 20.43 -20.92
N GLU A 157 14.82 21.32 -20.01
CA GLU A 157 16.06 21.17 -19.24
C GLU A 157 15.99 19.97 -18.29
N ARG A 158 14.86 19.81 -17.59
CA ARG A 158 14.56 18.64 -16.76
C ARG A 158 14.74 17.32 -17.51
N ARG A 159 14.17 17.21 -18.72
CA ARG A 159 14.28 16.02 -19.59
C ARG A 159 15.72 15.80 -20.07
N ARG A 160 16.41 16.88 -20.48
CA ARG A 160 17.81 16.83 -20.93
C ARG A 160 18.74 16.25 -19.87
N LEU A 161 18.56 16.66 -18.61
CA LEU A 161 19.41 16.23 -17.50
C LEU A 161 18.98 14.87 -16.89
N ASN A 162 17.79 14.37 -17.25
CA ASN A 162 17.20 13.16 -16.70
C ASN A 162 17.24 13.12 -15.15
N MET A 163 16.85 14.22 -14.52
CA MET A 163 17.07 14.45 -13.07
C MET A 163 16.05 13.78 -12.15
N HIS A 164 14.94 13.28 -12.69
CA HIS A 164 13.79 12.78 -11.93
C HIS A 164 14.16 11.78 -10.83
N GLY A 165 14.71 10.62 -11.22
CA GLY A 165 15.07 9.57 -10.27
C GLY A 165 16.22 9.98 -9.34
N LYS A 166 17.22 10.70 -9.85
CA LYS A 166 18.39 11.15 -9.06
C LYS A 166 18.01 12.14 -7.96
N PHE A 167 17.19 13.14 -8.29
CA PHE A 167 16.70 14.12 -7.32
C PHE A 167 15.84 13.46 -6.25
N LYS A 168 14.88 12.63 -6.66
CA LYS A 168 14.03 11.87 -5.74
C LYS A 168 14.87 11.00 -4.80
N ALA A 169 15.84 10.30 -5.35
CA ALA A 169 16.74 9.46 -4.58
C ALA A 169 17.61 10.25 -3.60
N SER A 170 18.13 11.41 -3.99
CA SER A 170 18.98 12.23 -3.11
C SER A 170 18.21 12.76 -1.91
N VAL A 171 16.97 13.24 -2.12
CA VAL A 171 16.11 13.69 -1.04
C VAL A 171 15.79 12.52 -0.11
N TYR A 172 15.38 11.38 -0.68
CA TYR A 172 15.07 10.18 0.10
C TYR A 172 16.27 9.66 0.89
N GLN A 173 17.48 9.75 0.32
CA GLN A 173 18.70 9.34 1.00
C GLN A 173 19.12 10.31 2.11
N SER A 174 18.89 11.62 1.94
CA SER A 174 19.35 12.64 2.88
C SER A 174 18.74 12.56 4.27
N ASP A 175 17.53 12.03 4.39
CA ASP A 175 16.86 11.84 5.67
C ASP A 175 16.96 10.37 6.12
N PRO A 176 17.74 10.05 7.17
CA PRO A 176 17.90 8.68 7.65
C PRO A 176 16.64 8.10 8.31
N GLN A 177 15.69 8.93 8.71
CA GLN A 177 14.43 8.48 9.29
C GLN A 177 13.43 8.01 8.24
N THR A 178 13.64 8.33 6.96
CA THR A 178 12.73 7.89 5.90
C THR A 178 12.90 6.40 5.61
N VAL A 179 11.78 5.66 5.60
CA VAL A 179 11.75 4.18 5.55
C VAL A 179 11.15 3.62 4.27
N LEU A 180 10.44 4.44 3.49
CA LEU A 180 9.78 4.04 2.25
C LEU A 180 9.71 5.22 1.27
N PHE A 181 9.92 4.95 -0.02
CA PHE A 181 9.49 5.85 -1.09
C PHE A 181 8.29 5.24 -1.83
N VAL A 182 7.29 6.03 -2.18
CA VAL A 182 6.16 5.63 -3.03
C VAL A 182 6.25 6.36 -4.36
N GLU A 183 6.39 5.58 -5.41
CA GLU A 183 6.62 6.00 -6.80
C GLU A 183 5.59 5.30 -7.71
N SER A 184 5.32 5.82 -8.90
CA SER A 184 4.38 5.23 -9.84
C SER A 184 5.08 4.52 -10.99
N GLU A 185 6.27 4.98 -11.39
CA GLU A 185 6.97 4.44 -12.56
C GLU A 185 8.03 3.38 -12.19
N PRO A 186 7.96 2.13 -12.71
CA PRO A 186 8.88 1.05 -12.33
C PRO A 186 10.37 1.37 -12.55
N HIS A 187 10.69 2.09 -13.64
CA HIS A 187 12.06 2.52 -13.92
C HIS A 187 12.58 3.49 -12.84
N GLN A 188 11.80 4.51 -12.49
CA GLN A 188 12.18 5.47 -11.45
C GLN A 188 12.25 4.79 -10.08
N ALA A 189 11.29 3.90 -9.77
CA ALA A 189 11.29 3.17 -8.51
C ALA A 189 12.56 2.34 -8.33
N LEU A 190 12.99 1.64 -9.38
CA LEU A 190 14.25 0.90 -9.40
C LEU A 190 15.48 1.81 -9.26
N GLU A 191 15.52 2.94 -9.97
CA GLU A 191 16.61 3.90 -9.88
C GLU A 191 16.72 4.50 -8.47
N ILE A 192 15.59 4.93 -7.89
CA ILE A 192 15.52 5.47 -6.53
C ILE A 192 16.00 4.43 -5.52
N MET A 193 15.54 3.19 -5.62
CA MET A 193 15.97 2.11 -4.72
C MET A 193 17.47 1.87 -4.83
N ARG A 194 18.03 1.83 -6.04
CA ARG A 194 19.47 1.60 -6.27
C ARG A 194 20.34 2.71 -5.71
N ILE A 195 19.95 3.97 -5.89
CA ILE A 195 20.74 5.12 -5.44
C ILE A 195 20.60 5.32 -3.92
N SER A 196 19.37 5.28 -3.41
CA SER A 196 19.10 5.49 -1.98
C SER A 196 19.49 4.30 -1.11
N ASN A 197 19.55 3.10 -1.69
CA ASN A 197 19.71 1.83 -0.99
C ASN A 197 18.63 1.61 0.08
N LYS A 198 17.38 2.00 -0.23
CA LYS A 198 16.21 1.86 0.65
C LYS A 198 14.99 1.34 -0.12
N PRO A 199 13.96 0.79 0.56
CA PRO A 199 12.75 0.27 -0.07
C PRO A 199 11.95 1.31 -0.88
N VAL A 200 11.44 0.91 -2.03
CA VAL A 200 10.54 1.72 -2.87
C VAL A 200 9.33 0.90 -3.28
N TYR A 201 8.14 1.38 -2.97
CA TYR A 201 6.89 0.80 -3.46
C TYR A 201 6.47 1.48 -4.76
N CYS A 202 6.18 0.69 -5.78
CA CYS A 202 5.71 1.17 -7.07
C CYS A 202 4.22 0.90 -7.23
N THR A 203 3.41 1.95 -7.30
CA THR A 203 1.95 1.84 -7.48
C THR A 203 1.58 1.40 -8.89
N GLY A 204 2.40 1.69 -9.91
CA GLY A 204 2.10 1.35 -11.30
C GLY A 204 2.14 -0.15 -11.61
N ASN A 205 2.87 -0.94 -10.81
CA ASN A 205 2.92 -2.40 -10.96
C ASN A 205 2.69 -3.17 -9.65
N ASN A 206 2.37 -2.46 -8.57
CA ASN A 206 2.18 -3.03 -7.23
C ASN A 206 3.37 -3.86 -6.72
N GLU A 207 4.60 -3.45 -7.05
CA GLU A 207 5.82 -4.12 -6.57
C GLU A 207 6.54 -3.32 -5.48
N MET A 208 7.13 -4.06 -4.54
CA MET A 208 8.06 -3.52 -3.56
C MET A 208 9.50 -3.82 -3.99
N TYR A 209 10.22 -2.80 -4.43
CA TYR A 209 11.64 -2.86 -4.71
C TYR A 209 12.44 -2.71 -3.42
N VAL A 210 13.28 -3.69 -3.10
CA VAL A 210 14.15 -3.63 -1.92
C VAL A 210 15.60 -3.96 -2.28
N PRO A 211 16.58 -3.32 -1.61
CA PRO A 211 17.98 -3.62 -1.82
C PRO A 211 18.32 -5.09 -1.66
N GLY A 212 19.18 -5.61 -2.54
CA GLY A 212 19.66 -6.99 -2.48
C GLY A 212 18.63 -8.06 -2.88
N MET A 213 17.40 -7.68 -3.26
CA MET A 213 16.39 -8.62 -3.72
C MET A 213 16.28 -8.58 -5.26
N ASN A 214 16.55 -9.72 -5.90
CA ASN A 214 16.37 -9.87 -7.34
C ASN A 214 14.89 -10.13 -7.66
N LEU A 215 14.34 -9.42 -8.66
CA LEU A 215 12.92 -9.51 -9.07
C LEU A 215 12.50 -10.92 -9.48
N SER A 216 13.40 -11.68 -10.10
CA SER A 216 13.19 -13.09 -10.43
C SER A 216 12.96 -13.95 -9.17
N THR A 217 13.66 -13.65 -8.07
CA THR A 217 13.50 -14.33 -6.78
C THR A 217 12.19 -13.96 -6.08
N LEU A 218 11.69 -12.74 -6.31
CA LEU A 218 10.39 -12.28 -5.82
C LEU A 218 9.23 -13.02 -6.49
N GLN A 219 9.21 -13.10 -7.82
CA GLN A 219 8.17 -13.83 -8.56
C GLN A 219 8.08 -15.29 -8.11
N VAL A 220 9.22 -15.97 -7.98
CA VAL A 220 9.27 -17.35 -7.48
C VAL A 220 8.78 -17.47 -6.03
N LYS A 221 9.06 -16.49 -5.16
CA LYS A 221 8.55 -16.47 -3.77
C LYS A 221 7.04 -16.20 -3.72
N VAL A 222 6.52 -15.31 -4.56
CA VAL A 222 5.09 -15.00 -4.66
C VAL A 222 4.33 -16.22 -5.17
N GLU A 223 4.80 -16.89 -6.21
CA GLU A 223 4.20 -18.14 -6.73
C GLU A 223 4.23 -19.26 -5.68
N LYS A 224 5.36 -19.43 -4.96
CA LYS A 224 5.46 -20.38 -3.85
C LYS A 224 4.49 -20.05 -2.71
N LYS A 225 4.31 -18.76 -2.38
CA LYS A 225 3.31 -18.33 -1.39
C LYS A 225 1.88 -18.58 -1.88
N ALA A 226 1.55 -18.23 -3.12
CA ALA A 226 0.22 -18.43 -3.69
C ALA A 226 -0.15 -19.92 -3.77
N SER A 227 0.78 -20.78 -4.19
CA SER A 227 0.59 -22.24 -4.19
C SER A 227 0.48 -22.82 -2.78
N SER A 228 1.30 -22.35 -1.83
CA SER A 228 1.19 -22.70 -0.41
C SER A 228 -0.16 -22.28 0.18
N PHE A 229 -0.62 -21.07 -0.13
CA PHE A 229 -1.91 -20.54 0.27
C PHE A 229 -3.05 -21.38 -0.29
N ARG A 230 -3.06 -21.68 -1.59
CA ARG A 230 -4.05 -22.58 -2.21
C ARG A 230 -4.06 -23.96 -1.56
N ARG A 231 -2.89 -24.51 -1.22
CA ARG A 231 -2.76 -25.80 -0.52
C ARG A 231 -3.30 -25.74 0.91
N LYS A 232 -2.97 -24.68 1.66
CA LYS A 232 -3.49 -24.45 3.01
C LYS A 232 -5.01 -24.28 2.98
N LEU A 233 -5.54 -23.49 2.04
CA LEU A 233 -6.97 -23.29 1.84
C LEU A 233 -7.68 -24.60 1.48
N ARG A 234 -7.12 -25.41 0.57
CA ARG A 234 -7.66 -26.75 0.23
C ARG A 234 -7.63 -27.70 1.43
N SER A 235 -6.51 -27.75 2.17
CA SER A 235 -6.38 -28.56 3.38
C SER A 235 -7.38 -28.13 4.46
N PHE A 236 -7.58 -26.81 4.61
CA PHE A 236 -8.56 -26.22 5.49
C PHE A 236 -10.00 -26.59 5.11
N ILE A 237 -10.38 -26.39 3.84
CA ILE A 237 -11.69 -26.77 3.30
C ILE A 237 -11.94 -28.25 3.57
N ARG A 238 -10.97 -29.12 3.30
CA ARG A 238 -11.08 -30.56 3.52
C ARG A 238 -11.27 -30.92 5.00
N ARG A 239 -10.42 -30.39 5.89
CA ARG A 239 -10.54 -30.63 7.35
C ARG A 239 -11.85 -30.15 7.95
N ASN A 240 -12.43 -29.08 7.42
CA ASN A 240 -13.66 -28.50 7.96
C ASN A 240 -14.93 -29.04 7.29
N LEU A 241 -14.86 -29.50 6.03
CA LEU A 241 -15.92 -30.30 5.42
C LEU A 241 -16.10 -31.64 6.15
N ASP A 242 -14.99 -32.30 6.54
CA ASP A 242 -15.04 -33.56 7.32
C ASP A 242 -15.67 -33.36 8.72
N ARG A 243 -15.64 -32.13 9.27
CA ARG A 243 -16.33 -31.76 10.53
C ARG A 243 -17.81 -31.42 10.34
N LEU A 244 -18.24 -31.04 9.14
CA LEU A 244 -19.63 -30.66 8.82
C LEU A 244 -20.47 -31.86 8.36
N HIS A 245 -19.84 -32.94 7.88
CA HIS A 245 -20.47 -34.22 7.59
C HIS A 245 -19.64 -35.38 8.16
N PRO A 246 -19.81 -35.75 9.44
CA PRO A 246 -19.18 -36.97 9.95
C PRO A 246 -19.72 -38.15 9.15
N ARG A 247 -18.82 -38.96 8.58
CA ARG A 247 -19.21 -40.22 7.93
C ARG A 247 -19.91 -41.09 8.97
N PRO A 248 -21.06 -41.72 8.65
CA PRO A 248 -21.70 -42.63 9.58
C PRO A 248 -20.73 -43.75 9.94
N THR A 249 -20.45 -43.89 11.23
CA THR A 249 -19.74 -45.05 11.78
C THR A 249 -20.60 -46.28 11.54
N ILE A 250 -20.03 -47.26 10.85
CA ILE A 250 -20.59 -48.62 10.70
C ILE A 250 -20.52 -49.33 12.05
#